data_AF-A0A0N4Z3L3-F1
#
_entry.id   AF-A0A0N4Z3L3-F1
#
_cell.length_a   1.000
_cell.length_b   1.000
_cell.length_c   1.000
_cell.angle_alpha   90.00
_cell.angle_beta   90.00
_cell.angle_gamma   90.00
#
_symmetry.space_group_name_H-M   'P 1'
#
loop_
_entity.id
_entity.type
_entity.pdbx_description
1 polymer ?
#
loop_
_entity_poly.entity_id
_entity_poly.type
_entity_poly.pdbx_seq_one_letter_code
_entity_poly.pdbx_strand_id
1 'polypeptide(L)'
;MLDVSEIHLNKPNENVNCFRNLILTQRHNRTDFYRIITYSLLHSSKEHLYGNILFLILNGTPMEMIHGTVRIMPIYFLGALFGGLFHTIWEPETDLLGSSSGVCSILGCNLSNLILNWHEIRYKEVKSIIIAVQSTYLLGTGIYSYYLEDDNTSHPSHLIGLFSGIIIGMISLKVFKITKYKIIIKAISLTVFIIFFKFLISIYLNTNNLTFI
;
A
#
# COMPACT_ATOMS: atom_id res chain seq x y z
N MET A 1 -1.89 -21.35 -13.21
CA MET A 1 -1.69 -19.98 -12.67
C MET A 1 -0.35 -19.56 -13.22
N LEU A 2 -0.34 -18.59 -14.14
CA LEU A 2 0.78 -18.36 -15.05
C LEU A 2 2.00 -17.88 -14.27
N ASP A 3 3.10 -18.60 -14.45
CA ASP A 3 4.42 -18.23 -13.96
C ASP A 3 4.87 -16.98 -14.72
N VAL A 4 5.17 -15.90 -14.00
CA VAL A 4 5.58 -14.62 -14.63
C VAL A 4 6.89 -14.80 -15.41
N SER A 5 7.69 -15.82 -15.08
CA SER A 5 8.89 -16.19 -15.84
C SER A 5 8.59 -16.78 -17.23
N GLU A 6 7.39 -17.30 -17.49
CA GLU A 6 6.96 -17.75 -18.84
C GLU A 6 6.55 -16.58 -19.76
N ILE A 7 6.30 -15.38 -19.21
CA ILE A 7 5.87 -14.20 -19.98
C ILE A 7 6.96 -13.71 -20.95
N HIS A 8 8.23 -14.03 -20.66
CA HIS A 8 9.36 -13.60 -21.46
C HIS A 8 9.82 -14.59 -22.56
N LEU A 9 9.33 -15.84 -22.59
CA LEU A 9 9.95 -16.87 -23.45
C LEU A 9 9.04 -17.72 -24.35
N ASN A 10 7.71 -17.53 -24.39
CA ASN A 10 6.91 -18.24 -25.38
C ASN A 10 5.76 -17.39 -25.97
N LYS A 11 5.44 -17.67 -27.25
CA LYS A 11 4.36 -17.01 -28.01
C LYS A 11 3.11 -16.79 -27.15
N PRO A 12 2.44 -15.63 -27.26
CA PRO A 12 1.39 -15.24 -26.33
C PRO A 12 0.18 -16.17 -26.45
N ASN A 13 -0.07 -16.96 -25.40
CA ASN A 13 -1.35 -17.63 -25.19
C ASN A 13 -2.43 -16.56 -24.98
N GLU A 14 -3.56 -16.64 -25.68
CA GLU A 14 -4.65 -15.64 -25.61
C GLU A 14 -5.18 -15.42 -24.17
N ASN A 15 -5.09 -16.44 -23.30
CA ASN A 15 -5.47 -16.37 -21.89
C ASN A 15 -4.50 -15.50 -21.04
N VAL A 16 -3.25 -15.33 -21.47
CA VAL A 16 -2.23 -14.47 -20.81
C VAL A 16 -2.52 -12.98 -21.10
N ASN A 17 -3.18 -12.68 -22.23
CA ASN A 17 -3.44 -11.31 -22.66
C ASN A 17 -4.52 -10.59 -21.83
N CYS A 18 -5.45 -11.32 -21.20
CA CYS A 18 -6.56 -10.70 -20.46
C CYS A 18 -6.11 -9.94 -19.20
N PHE A 19 -5.15 -10.49 -18.44
CA PHE A 19 -4.70 -9.90 -17.17
C PHE A 19 -3.58 -8.87 -17.34
N ARG A 20 -2.89 -8.88 -18.47
CA ARG A 20 -1.86 -7.89 -18.82
C ARG A 20 -2.40 -6.46 -18.81
N ASN A 21 -3.70 -6.30 -19.05
CA ASN A 21 -4.38 -4.99 -18.98
C ASN A 21 -4.62 -4.47 -17.55
N LEU A 22 -4.42 -5.29 -16.53
CA LEU A 22 -4.60 -4.89 -15.12
C LEU A 22 -3.27 -4.64 -14.40
N ILE A 23 -2.16 -5.13 -14.95
CA ILE A 23 -0.80 -4.86 -14.45
C ILE A 23 -0.49 -3.38 -14.65
N LEU A 24 0.15 -2.78 -13.65
CA LEU A 24 0.70 -1.44 -13.77
C LEU A 24 2.07 -1.57 -14.46
N THR A 25 2.04 -1.44 -15.78
CA THR A 25 3.19 -1.58 -16.67
C THR A 25 3.41 -0.27 -17.40
N GLN A 26 4.68 0.14 -17.56
CA GLN A 26 5.02 1.32 -18.35
C GLN A 26 4.96 1.11 -19.87
N ARG A 27 4.88 -0.14 -20.33
CA ARG A 27 4.93 -0.47 -21.76
C ARG A 27 3.59 -0.22 -22.49
N HIS A 28 2.56 0.22 -21.79
CA HIS A 28 1.25 0.60 -22.35
C HIS A 28 0.84 2.01 -21.93
N ASN A 29 0.02 2.65 -22.77
CA ASN A 29 -0.37 4.07 -22.66
C ASN A 29 -0.62 4.51 -21.21
N ARG A 30 0.17 5.49 -20.76
CA ARG A 30 0.15 6.05 -19.39
C ARG A 30 -1.16 6.79 -19.04
N THR A 31 -2.15 6.78 -19.92
CA THR A 31 -3.50 7.35 -19.74
C THR A 31 -4.46 6.41 -19.00
N ASP A 32 -4.06 5.16 -18.78
CA ASP A 32 -4.89 4.13 -18.14
C ASP A 32 -4.85 4.22 -16.60
N PHE A 33 -5.42 5.29 -16.04
CA PHE A 33 -5.46 5.53 -14.57
C PHE A 33 -6.03 4.36 -13.76
N TYR A 34 -6.91 3.56 -14.36
CA TYR A 34 -7.49 2.38 -13.70
C TYR A 34 -6.41 1.35 -13.29
N ARG A 35 -5.28 1.28 -14.00
CA ARG A 35 -4.17 0.37 -13.70
C ARG A 35 -3.51 0.63 -12.35
N ILE A 36 -3.50 1.90 -11.91
CA ILE A 36 -2.98 2.32 -10.60
C ILE A 36 -3.82 1.73 -9.45
N ILE A 37 -5.06 1.31 -9.73
CA ILE A 37 -5.91 0.62 -8.75
C ILE A 37 -5.91 -0.89 -9.01
N THR A 38 -6.07 -1.33 -10.26
CA THR A 38 -6.27 -2.76 -10.58
C THR A 38 -5.03 -3.62 -10.36
N TYR A 39 -3.82 -3.05 -10.33
CA TYR A 39 -2.61 -3.81 -10.04
C TYR A 39 -2.68 -4.51 -8.67
N SER A 40 -3.40 -3.92 -7.72
CA SER A 40 -3.58 -4.45 -6.37
C SER A 40 -4.41 -5.74 -6.32
N LEU A 41 -5.10 -6.09 -7.42
CA LEU A 41 -5.93 -7.29 -7.53
C LEU A 41 -5.16 -8.51 -8.06
N LEU A 42 -3.91 -8.32 -8.47
CA LEU A 42 -3.06 -9.35 -9.08
C LEU A 42 -1.92 -9.73 -8.13
N HIS A 43 -1.41 -10.95 -8.26
CA HIS A 43 -0.29 -11.47 -7.46
C HIS A 43 0.64 -12.31 -8.34
N SER A 44 1.95 -12.19 -8.10
CA SER A 44 3.01 -12.88 -8.86
C SER A 44 3.15 -14.35 -8.46
N SER A 45 2.81 -14.69 -7.22
CA SER A 45 2.86 -16.07 -6.71
C SER A 45 1.74 -16.37 -5.71
N LYS A 46 1.54 -17.66 -5.43
CA LYS A 46 0.55 -18.12 -4.43
C LYS A 46 0.98 -17.73 -3.03
N GLU A 47 2.28 -17.77 -2.76
CA GLU A 47 2.90 -17.42 -1.48
C GLU A 47 2.63 -15.95 -1.16
N HIS A 48 2.80 -15.05 -2.14
CA HIS A 48 2.48 -13.63 -1.98
C HIS A 48 0.97 -13.40 -1.76
N LEU A 49 0.11 -14.14 -2.48
CA LEU A 49 -1.34 -14.04 -2.27
C LEU A 49 -1.75 -14.49 -0.87
N TYR A 50 -1.33 -15.68 -0.44
CA TYR A 50 -1.66 -16.22 0.88
C TYR A 50 -1.07 -15.36 2.01
N GLY A 51 0.15 -14.84 1.83
CA GLY A 51 0.75 -13.88 2.76
C GLY A 51 -0.12 -12.64 2.92
N ASN A 52 -0.53 -12.01 1.82
CA ASN A 52 -1.38 -10.83 1.86
C ASN A 52 -2.75 -11.10 2.51
N ILE A 53 -3.40 -12.23 2.18
CA ILE A 53 -4.67 -12.63 2.82
C ILE A 53 -4.48 -12.82 4.32
N LEU A 54 -3.44 -13.55 4.73
CA LEU A 54 -3.14 -13.77 6.14
C LEU A 54 -2.92 -12.45 6.89
N PHE A 55 -2.12 -11.54 6.32
CA PHE A 55 -1.90 -10.22 6.91
C PHE A 55 -3.19 -9.41 7.02
N LEU A 56 -4.07 -9.46 6.01
CA LEU A 56 -5.38 -8.79 6.06
C LEU A 56 -6.30 -9.41 7.12
N ILE A 57 -6.30 -10.73 7.28
CA ILE A 57 -7.08 -11.38 8.33
C ILE A 57 -6.55 -10.97 9.72
N LEU A 58 -5.22 -10.99 9.90
CA LEU A 58 -4.61 -10.69 11.20
C LEU A 58 -4.70 -9.22 11.58
N ASN A 59 -4.55 -8.29 10.63
CA ASN A 59 -4.48 -6.85 10.90
C ASN A 59 -5.71 -6.07 10.44
N GLY A 60 -6.32 -6.47 9.33
CA GLY A 60 -7.47 -5.81 8.72
C GLY A 60 -8.78 -6.16 9.44
N THR A 61 -9.06 -7.45 9.65
CA THR A 61 -10.31 -7.89 10.30
C THR A 61 -10.50 -7.27 11.69
N PRO A 62 -9.51 -7.24 12.60
CA PRO A 62 -9.69 -6.56 13.89
C PRO A 62 -9.99 -5.07 13.73
N MET A 63 -9.33 -4.40 12.78
CA MET A 63 -9.55 -2.98 12.52
C MET A 63 -10.95 -2.71 11.95
N GLU A 64 -11.43 -3.58 11.08
CA GLU A 64 -12.79 -3.52 10.53
C GLU A 64 -13.84 -3.75 11.60
N MET A 65 -13.66 -4.73 12.48
CA MET A 65 -14.57 -4.99 13.60
C MET A 65 -14.68 -3.80 14.56
N ILE A 66 -13.58 -3.06 14.78
CA ILE A 66 -13.54 -1.92 15.70
C ILE A 66 -14.08 -0.64 15.04
N HIS A 67 -13.62 -0.33 13.83
CA HIS A 67 -13.83 0.97 13.18
C HIS A 67 -14.93 0.94 12.10
N GLY A 68 -15.27 -0.24 11.61
CA GLY A 68 -16.23 -0.48 10.53
C GLY A 68 -15.61 -0.38 9.14
N THR A 69 -16.17 -1.15 8.19
CA THR A 69 -15.73 -1.27 6.80
C THR A 69 -15.58 0.09 6.10
N VAL A 70 -16.53 1.01 6.32
CA VAL A 70 -16.54 2.34 5.69
C VAL A 70 -15.27 3.15 6.00
N ARG A 71 -14.59 2.89 7.13
CA ARG A 71 -13.33 3.57 7.49
C ARG A 71 -12.10 2.81 7.01
N ILE A 72 -12.14 1.47 7.05
CA ILE A 72 -10.98 0.63 6.76
C ILE A 72 -10.79 0.43 5.26
N MET A 73 -11.88 0.24 4.52
CA MET A 73 -11.85 0.00 3.08
C MET A 73 -11.16 1.14 2.31
N PRO A 74 -11.44 2.44 2.56
CA PRO A 74 -10.71 3.53 1.91
C PRO A 74 -9.22 3.56 2.26
N ILE A 75 -8.83 3.17 3.48
CA ILE A 75 -7.41 3.15 3.88
C ILE A 75 -6.63 2.12 3.06
N TYR A 76 -7.22 0.96 2.82
CA TYR A 76 -6.63 -0.06 1.95
C TYR A 76 -6.47 0.45 0.50
N PHE A 77 -7.56 0.92 -0.11
CA PHE A 77 -7.54 1.32 -1.53
C PHE A 77 -6.71 2.58 -1.78
N LEU A 78 -6.77 3.56 -0.89
CA LEU A 78 -5.90 4.74 -0.99
C LEU A 78 -4.44 4.32 -0.78
N GLY A 79 -4.15 3.41 0.14
CA GLY A 79 -2.80 2.86 0.32
C GLY A 79 -2.25 2.20 -0.95
N ALA A 80 -3.08 1.41 -1.62
CA ALA A 80 -2.74 0.85 -2.94
C ALA A 80 -2.55 1.95 -3.99
N LEU A 81 -3.44 2.94 -4.07
CA LEU A 81 -3.30 4.08 -4.98
C LEU A 81 -1.96 4.81 -4.78
N PHE A 82 -1.60 5.13 -3.53
CA PHE A 82 -0.35 5.82 -3.21
C PHE A 82 0.87 4.97 -3.53
N GLY A 83 0.81 3.65 -3.27
CA GLY A 83 1.86 2.70 -3.64
C GLY A 83 2.07 2.69 -5.16
N GLY A 84 1.01 2.53 -5.95
CA GLY A 84 1.09 2.53 -7.41
C GLY A 84 1.58 3.87 -7.99
N LEU A 85 1.08 5.00 -7.47
CA LEU A 85 1.57 6.33 -7.88
C LEU A 85 3.06 6.47 -7.59
N PHE A 86 3.51 6.07 -6.41
CA PHE A 86 4.93 6.20 -6.05
C PHE A 86 5.80 5.26 -6.89
N HIS A 87 5.38 4.02 -7.12
CA HIS A 87 6.10 3.09 -8.00
C HIS A 87 6.32 3.69 -9.39
N THR A 88 5.29 4.30 -9.99
CA THR A 88 5.42 4.91 -11.33
C THR A 88 6.45 6.04 -11.40
N ILE A 89 6.77 6.66 -10.26
CA ILE A 89 7.76 7.73 -10.13
C ILE A 89 9.15 7.15 -9.82
N TRP A 90 9.23 6.17 -8.93
CA TRP A 90 10.49 5.67 -8.37
C TRP A 90 11.11 4.52 -9.18
N GLU A 91 10.28 3.61 -9.66
CA GLU A 91 10.65 2.40 -10.41
C GLU A 91 9.92 2.37 -11.76
N PRO A 92 10.16 3.36 -12.64
CA PRO A 92 9.39 3.50 -13.88
C PRO A 92 9.58 2.34 -14.86
N GLU A 93 10.71 1.62 -14.81
CA GLU A 93 11.03 0.63 -15.84
C GLU A 93 10.49 -0.78 -15.53
N THR A 94 9.89 -0.98 -14.35
CA THR A 94 9.43 -2.28 -13.87
C THR A 94 7.91 -2.37 -13.84
N ASP A 95 7.39 -3.60 -13.95
CA ASP A 95 5.96 -3.86 -13.82
C ASP A 95 5.59 -4.03 -12.33
N LEU A 96 4.45 -3.46 -11.93
CA LEU A 96 3.90 -3.63 -10.59
C LEU A 96 2.59 -4.43 -10.61
N LEU A 97 2.52 -5.40 -9.73
CA LEU A 97 1.32 -6.16 -9.39
C LEU A 97 1.42 -6.63 -7.94
N GLY A 98 0.33 -6.59 -7.19
CA GLY A 98 0.33 -6.97 -5.78
C GLY A 98 -0.49 -6.05 -4.89
N SER A 99 -1.31 -6.65 -4.02
CA SER A 99 -2.08 -5.91 -3.00
C SER A 99 -1.24 -5.32 -1.86
N SER A 100 0.06 -5.60 -1.81
CA SER A 100 0.90 -5.43 -0.62
C SER A 100 0.99 -3.98 -0.13
N SER A 101 0.96 -2.97 -1.00
CA SER A 101 0.88 -1.56 -0.58
C SER A 101 -0.39 -1.26 0.23
N GLY A 102 -1.53 -1.82 -0.19
CA GLY A 102 -2.77 -1.73 0.58
C GLY A 102 -2.72 -2.52 1.88
N VAL A 103 -2.07 -3.69 1.90
CA VAL A 103 -1.87 -4.46 3.14
C VAL A 103 -0.96 -3.71 4.13
N CYS A 104 0.12 -3.10 3.63
CA CYS A 104 1.01 -2.26 4.43
C CYS A 104 0.29 -1.01 4.96
N SER A 105 -0.67 -0.45 4.22
CA SER A 105 -1.49 0.66 4.72
C SER A 105 -2.40 0.23 5.88
N ILE A 106 -2.85 -1.02 5.90
CA ILE A 106 -3.55 -1.59 7.06
C ILE A 106 -2.62 -1.77 8.27
N LEU A 107 -1.35 -2.11 8.06
CA LEU A 107 -0.35 -2.09 9.14
C LEU A 107 -0.15 -0.67 9.67
N GLY A 108 -0.04 0.32 8.78
CA GLY A 108 0.05 1.74 9.15
C GLY A 108 -1.18 2.23 9.90
N CYS A 109 -2.36 1.79 9.48
CA CYS A 109 -3.64 2.04 10.14
C CYS A 109 -3.66 1.53 11.60
N ASN A 110 -3.07 0.35 11.83
CA ASN A 110 -2.94 -0.21 13.16
C ASN A 110 -2.04 0.66 14.07
N LEU A 111 -0.98 1.26 13.51
CA LEU A 111 -0.16 2.23 14.22
C LEU A 111 -0.92 3.52 14.54
N SER A 112 -1.71 4.05 13.60
CA SER A 112 -2.60 5.20 13.88
C SER A 112 -3.58 4.91 15.01
N ASN A 113 -4.11 3.68 15.06
CA ASN A 113 -5.00 3.27 16.13
C ASN A 113 -4.30 3.25 17.49
N LEU A 114 -3.05 2.77 17.57
CA LEU A 114 -2.25 2.87 18.79
C LEU A 114 -2.04 4.33 19.21
N ILE A 115 -1.71 5.22 18.27
CA ILE A 115 -1.49 6.64 18.56
C ILE A 115 -2.77 7.31 19.07
N LEU A 116 -3.90 7.07 18.40
CA LEU A 116 -5.16 7.75 18.72
C LEU A 116 -5.89 7.16 19.93
N ASN A 117 -5.73 5.87 20.19
CA ASN A 117 -6.56 5.13 21.14
C ASN A 117 -5.74 4.31 22.15
N TRP A 118 -4.48 4.70 22.41
CA TRP A 118 -3.55 3.96 23.30
C TRP A 118 -4.18 3.52 24.62
N HIS A 119 -4.86 4.45 25.32
CA HIS A 119 -5.40 4.17 26.65
C HIS A 119 -6.67 3.32 26.61
N GLU A 120 -7.32 3.23 25.45
CA GLU A 120 -8.58 2.52 25.25
C GLU A 120 -8.37 1.10 24.67
N ILE A 121 -7.16 0.78 24.20
CA ILE A 121 -6.83 -0.54 23.66
C ILE A 121 -6.46 -1.51 24.79
N ARG A 122 -7.20 -2.62 24.87
CA ARG A 122 -6.85 -3.77 25.73
C ARG A 122 -5.63 -4.51 25.14
N TYR A 123 -4.68 -4.91 25.99
CA TYR A 123 -3.42 -5.57 25.58
C TYR A 123 -2.59 -4.76 24.56
N LYS A 124 -2.58 -3.43 24.71
CA LYS A 124 -1.87 -2.50 23.82
C LYS A 124 -0.38 -2.80 23.70
N GLU A 125 0.26 -3.31 24.74
CA GLU A 125 1.68 -3.69 24.76
C GLU A 125 1.93 -4.85 23.79
N VAL A 126 1.14 -5.91 23.89
CA VAL A 126 1.21 -7.06 22.98
C VAL A 126 0.91 -6.64 21.54
N LYS A 127 -0.14 -5.84 21.34
CA LYS A 127 -0.47 -5.30 20.01
C LYS A 127 0.69 -4.46 19.44
N SER A 128 1.35 -3.66 20.27
CA SER A 128 2.50 -2.83 19.87
C SER A 128 3.70 -3.68 19.48
N ILE A 129 3.99 -4.74 20.24
CA ILE A 129 5.07 -5.69 19.90
C ILE A 129 4.79 -6.36 18.56
N ILE A 130 3.56 -6.84 18.33
CA ILE A 130 3.17 -7.47 17.06
C ILE A 130 3.37 -6.48 15.89
N ILE A 131 2.89 -5.25 16.03
CA ILE A 131 3.05 -4.21 14.99
C ILE A 131 4.52 -3.87 14.78
N ALA A 132 5.31 -3.78 15.85
CA ALA A 132 6.74 -3.50 15.77
C ALA A 132 7.47 -4.62 15.02
N VAL A 133 7.22 -5.89 15.35
CA VAL A 133 7.82 -7.05 14.66
C VAL A 133 7.46 -7.03 13.17
N GLN A 134 6.19 -6.80 12.82
CA GLN A 134 5.76 -6.72 11.42
C GLN A 134 6.40 -5.55 10.68
N SER A 135 6.52 -4.39 11.34
CA SER A 135 7.16 -3.20 10.75
C SER A 135 8.66 -3.41 10.55
N THR A 136 9.33 -4.05 11.51
CA THR A 136 10.75 -4.41 11.40
C THR A 136 10.97 -5.45 10.31
N TYR A 137 10.10 -6.45 10.18
CA TYR A 137 10.16 -7.42 9.09
C TYR A 137 10.03 -6.74 7.71
N LEU A 138 9.09 -5.80 7.57
CA LEU A 138 8.91 -5.02 6.35
C LEU A 138 10.17 -4.20 6.00
N LEU A 139 10.71 -3.47 6.98
CA LEU A 139 11.94 -2.69 6.76
C LEU A 139 13.15 -3.57 6.48
N GLY A 140 13.27 -4.68 7.21
CA GLY A 140 14.38 -5.62 7.10
C GLY A 140 14.44 -6.30 5.74
N THR A 141 13.29 -6.70 5.19
CA THR A 141 13.22 -7.29 3.84
C THR A 141 13.61 -6.29 2.75
N GLY A 142 13.19 -5.02 2.87
CA GLY A 142 13.62 -3.98 1.93
C GLY A 142 15.10 -3.62 2.00
N ILE A 143 15.69 -3.64 3.20
CA ILE A 143 17.15 -3.45 3.36
C ILE A 143 17.88 -4.67 2.81
N TYR A 144 17.41 -5.88 3.11
CA TYR A 144 18.01 -7.12 2.65
C TYR A 144 18.04 -7.19 1.13
N SER A 145 16.91 -6.89 0.46
CA SER A 145 16.86 -6.97 -1.00
C SER A 145 17.76 -5.94 -1.67
N TYR A 146 17.83 -4.73 -1.11
CA TYR A 146 18.70 -3.67 -1.63
C TYR A 146 20.19 -4.03 -1.61
N TYR A 147 20.65 -4.79 -0.60
CA TYR A 147 22.07 -5.09 -0.41
C TYR A 147 22.52 -6.49 -0.83
N LEU A 148 21.64 -7.49 -0.78
CA LEU A 148 22.05 -8.90 -0.84
C LEU A 148 21.40 -9.69 -1.96
N GLU A 149 20.08 -9.56 -2.16
CA GLU A 149 19.35 -10.37 -3.14
C GLU A 149 18.12 -9.63 -3.66
N ASP A 150 18.12 -9.27 -4.93
CA ASP A 150 16.97 -8.63 -5.56
C ASP A 150 15.77 -9.59 -5.56
N ASP A 151 14.66 -9.14 -4.98
CA ASP A 151 13.40 -9.87 -5.00
C ASP A 151 12.42 -9.17 -5.94
N ASN A 152 11.44 -9.91 -6.47
CA ASN A 152 10.43 -9.32 -7.38
C ASN A 152 9.38 -8.49 -6.61
N THR A 153 9.78 -7.77 -5.56
CA THR A 153 8.91 -7.02 -4.64
C THR A 153 9.30 -5.55 -4.60
N SER A 154 8.36 -4.66 -4.92
CA SER A 154 8.58 -3.21 -4.75
C SER A 154 8.49 -2.78 -3.28
N HIS A 155 9.61 -2.87 -2.56
CA HIS A 155 9.73 -2.40 -1.17
C HIS A 155 9.41 -0.91 -0.98
N PRO A 156 9.82 0.02 -1.88
CA PRO A 156 9.44 1.41 -1.76
C PRO A 156 7.91 1.62 -1.78
N SER A 157 7.19 0.84 -2.59
CA SER A 157 5.73 0.87 -2.65
C SER A 157 5.08 0.39 -1.35
N HIS A 158 5.72 -0.52 -0.61
CA HIS A 158 5.23 -0.98 0.69
C HIS A 158 5.44 0.09 1.76
N LEU A 159 6.59 0.76 1.77
CA LEU A 159 6.90 1.87 2.68
C LEU A 159 5.88 3.01 2.54
N ILE A 160 5.56 3.37 1.29
CA ILE A 160 4.56 4.41 1.01
C ILE A 160 3.15 3.94 1.38
N GLY A 161 2.85 2.65 1.20
CA GLY A 161 1.64 2.02 1.73
C GLY A 161 1.53 2.20 3.25
N LEU A 162 2.58 1.85 4.00
CA LEU A 162 2.65 2.02 5.46
C LEU A 162 2.43 3.49 5.87
N PHE A 163 3.18 4.41 5.26
CA PHE A 163 3.13 5.83 5.57
C PHE A 163 1.75 6.45 5.29
N SER A 164 1.18 6.17 4.11
CA SER A 164 -0.17 6.61 3.75
C SER A 164 -1.22 6.03 4.70
N GLY A 165 -1.08 4.76 5.09
CA GLY A 165 -1.90 4.11 6.10
C GLY A 165 -1.89 4.83 7.46
N ILE A 166 -0.71 5.29 7.90
CA ILE A 166 -0.57 6.06 9.14
C ILE A 166 -1.36 7.37 9.04
N ILE A 167 -1.17 8.13 7.97
CA ILE A 167 -1.82 9.44 7.78
C ILE A 167 -3.34 9.29 7.64
N ILE A 168 -3.80 8.43 6.73
CA ILE A 168 -5.23 8.25 6.45
C ILE A 168 -5.92 7.63 7.67
N GLY A 169 -5.25 6.72 8.38
CA GLY A 169 -5.71 6.18 9.64
C GLY A 169 -5.87 7.26 10.71
N MET A 170 -4.91 8.18 10.84
CA MET A 170 -5.02 9.31 11.78
C MET A 170 -6.27 10.14 11.48
N ILE A 171 -6.58 10.40 10.21
CA ILE A 171 -7.76 11.18 9.80
C ILE A 171 -9.07 10.40 10.08
N SER A 172 -9.11 9.13 9.64
CA SER A 172 -10.37 8.41 9.42
C SER A 172 -10.85 7.58 10.61
N LEU A 173 -9.94 7.09 11.47
CA LEU A 173 -10.30 6.19 12.55
C LEU A 173 -11.18 6.83 13.62
N LYS A 174 -11.99 6.00 14.30
CA LYS A 174 -12.76 6.46 15.46
C LYS A 174 -11.80 6.81 16.59
N VAL A 175 -12.09 7.91 17.26
CA VAL A 175 -11.40 8.33 18.48
C VAL A 175 -12.37 8.08 19.63
N PHE A 176 -12.07 7.11 20.50
CA PHE A 176 -12.99 6.69 21.55
C PHE A 176 -13.11 7.72 22.68
N LYS A 177 -12.02 8.42 22.96
CA LYS A 177 -11.98 9.54 23.92
C LYS A 177 -11.45 10.79 23.25
N ILE A 178 -12.34 11.74 22.98
CA ILE A 178 -12.01 12.99 22.29
C ILE A 178 -11.25 13.91 23.24
N THR A 179 -10.11 14.42 22.77
CA THR A 179 -9.31 15.45 23.46
C THR A 179 -8.87 16.50 22.44
N LYS A 180 -8.55 17.72 22.90
CA LYS A 180 -8.08 18.80 22.01
C LYS A 180 -6.87 18.37 21.17
N TYR A 181 -5.90 17.69 21.80
CA TYR A 181 -4.70 17.19 21.11
C TYR A 181 -5.03 16.19 19.99
N LYS A 182 -5.97 15.26 20.19
CA LYS A 182 -6.37 14.30 19.15
C LYS A 182 -7.07 14.98 17.96
N ILE A 183 -7.86 16.04 18.21
CA ILE A 183 -8.45 16.85 17.14
C ILE A 183 -7.36 17.58 16.35
N ILE A 184 -6.37 18.16 17.05
CA ILE A 184 -5.23 18.83 16.42
C ILE A 184 -4.43 17.85 15.55
N ILE A 185 -4.12 16.64 16.04
CA ILE A 185 -3.46 15.59 15.24
C ILE A 185 -4.26 15.34 13.96
N LYS A 186 -5.56 15.13 14.05
CA LYS A 186 -6.40 14.88 12.87
C LYS A 186 -6.33 16.02 11.84
N ALA A 187 -6.38 17.26 12.30
CA ALA A 187 -6.27 18.44 11.44
C ALA A 187 -4.89 18.52 10.78
N ILE A 188 -3.81 18.29 11.53
CA ILE A 188 -2.44 18.26 10.99
C ILE A 188 -2.30 17.14 9.96
N SER A 189 -2.75 15.92 10.27
CA SER A 189 -2.72 14.78 9.36
C SER A 189 -3.46 15.06 8.06
N LEU A 190 -4.63 15.73 8.13
CA LEU A 190 -5.36 16.15 6.94
C LEU A 190 -4.57 17.14 6.07
N THR A 191 -3.95 18.14 6.69
CA THR A 191 -3.10 19.10 5.97
C THR A 191 -1.90 18.40 5.31
N VAL A 192 -1.20 17.54 6.05
CA VAL A 192 -0.07 16.76 5.54
C VAL A 192 -0.52 15.86 4.38
N PHE A 193 -1.68 15.22 4.50
CA PHE A 193 -2.26 14.39 3.44
C PHE A 193 -2.50 15.18 2.16
N ILE A 194 -3.13 16.36 2.26
CA ILE A 194 -3.44 17.19 1.10
C ILE A 194 -2.15 17.64 0.39
N ILE A 195 -1.13 18.04 1.16
CA ILE A 195 0.18 18.44 0.61
C ILE A 195 0.84 17.25 -0.09
N PHE A 196 0.92 16.10 0.58
CA PHE A 196 1.53 14.89 0.04
C PHE A 196 0.83 14.40 -1.23
N PHE A 197 -0.51 14.38 -1.24
CA PHE A 197 -1.28 13.98 -2.42
C PHE A 197 -1.05 14.92 -3.60
N LYS A 198 -1.09 16.25 -3.38
CA LYS A 198 -0.80 17.24 -4.42
C LYS A 198 0.61 17.09 -4.97
N PHE A 199 1.60 16.88 -4.09
CA PHE A 199 2.99 16.67 -4.49
C PHE A 199 3.15 15.45 -5.39
N LEU A 200 2.62 14.29 -4.99
CA LEU A 200 2.70 13.06 -5.80
C LEU A 200 1.99 13.20 -7.15
N ILE A 201 0.78 13.77 -7.17
CA ILE A 201 0.06 14.00 -8.43
C ILE A 201 0.83 14.96 -9.33
N SER A 202 1.40 16.04 -8.78
CA SER A 202 2.19 17.00 -9.56
C SER A 202 3.42 16.34 -10.19
N ILE A 203 4.13 15.49 -9.46
CA ILE A 203 5.28 14.76 -9.99
C ILE A 203 4.82 13.77 -11.06
N TYR A 204 3.79 12.97 -10.76
CA TYR A 204 3.23 12.00 -11.70
C TYR A 204 2.85 12.67 -13.05
N LEU A 205 2.13 13.79 -13.00
CA LEU A 205 1.76 14.54 -14.21
C LEU A 205 2.97 15.11 -14.95
N ASN A 206 3.99 15.59 -14.23
CA ASN A 206 5.21 16.14 -14.84
C ASN A 206 6.06 15.05 -15.53
N THR A 207 6.26 13.91 -14.86
CA THR A 207 6.97 12.75 -15.43
C THR A 207 6.27 12.22 -16.68
N ASN A 208 4.93 12.32 -16.73
CA ASN A 208 4.17 11.97 -17.91
C ASN A 208 4.27 13.00 -19.04
N ASN A 209 4.32 14.30 -18.74
CA ASN A 209 4.48 15.33 -19.78
C ASN A 209 5.87 15.30 -20.44
N LEU A 210 6.92 14.96 -19.70
CA LEU A 210 8.31 14.90 -20.19
C LEU A 210 8.61 13.71 -21.12
N THR A 211 7.70 12.75 -21.25
CA THR A 211 7.88 11.56 -22.10
C THR A 211 7.11 11.64 -23.43
N PHE A 212 6.43 12.76 -23.70
CA PHE A 212 5.76 13.07 -24.96
C PHE A 212 6.52 14.11 -25.82
N ILE A 213 7.77 14.43 -25.48
CA ILE A 213 8.71 15.25 -26.27
C ILE A 213 9.91 14.39 -26.60
#